data_AF-A0A920SZV1-F1
#
_entry.id   AF-A0A920SZV1-F1
#
_cell.length_a   1.000
_cell.length_b   1.000
_cell.length_c   1.000
_cell.angle_alpha   90.00
_cell.angle_beta   90.00
_cell.angle_gamma   90.00
#
_symmetry.space_group_name_H-M   'P 1'
#
loop_
_entity.id
_entity.type
_entity.pdbx_description
1 polymer ?
#
loop_
_entity_poly.entity_id
_entity_poly.type
_entity_poly.pdbx_seq_one_letter_code
_entity_poly.pdbx_strand_id
1 'polypeptide(L)'
;MPGGGAEVFSSRVHKILLPGKANADRWAEIHKTAHRMDIPTNCTLLYGHIESFEERVEHLVRLRKFKMRPADFWRSFLWEISSWNDQAPSAAYTCNGRLKMIAAARPILDNINT
;
A
#
# COMPACT_ATOMS: atom_id res chain seq x y z
N MET A 1 -0.88 10.57 11.20
CA MET A 1 -2.08 9.74 10.93
C MET A 1 -1.67 8.40 10.34
N PRO A 2 -2.20 7.28 10.83
CA PRO A 2 -1.91 5.95 10.28
C PRO A 2 -2.31 5.84 8.80
N GLY A 3 -1.53 5.10 8.02
CA GLY A 3 -1.73 4.90 6.57
C GLY A 3 -2.61 3.71 6.19
N GLY A 4 -3.16 3.01 7.19
CA GLY A 4 -4.02 1.84 6.98
C GLY A 4 -5.31 2.17 6.22
N GLY A 5 -5.99 1.15 5.70
CA GLY A 5 -7.24 1.31 4.94
C GLY A 5 -7.08 1.44 3.43
N ALA A 6 -5.85 1.35 2.91
CA ALA A 6 -5.58 1.22 1.48
C ALA A 6 -5.57 -0.25 1.01
N GLU A 7 -5.00 -1.13 1.85
CA GLU A 7 -4.71 -2.53 1.58
C GLU A 7 -4.00 -2.72 0.22
N VAL A 8 -4.76 -2.95 -0.85
CA VAL A 8 -4.32 -2.81 -2.25
C VAL A 8 -5.30 -1.88 -2.96
N PHE A 9 -4.82 -0.96 -3.79
CA PHE A 9 -5.68 0.03 -4.45
C PHE A 9 -6.55 -0.52 -5.59
N SER A 10 -6.44 -1.83 -5.88
CA SER A 10 -7.22 -2.48 -6.92
C SER A 10 -8.72 -2.44 -6.59
N SER A 11 -9.52 -1.89 -7.50
CA SER A 11 -10.98 -1.87 -7.38
C SER A 11 -11.57 -3.29 -7.36
N ARG A 12 -10.91 -4.26 -8.00
CA ARG A 12 -11.33 -5.67 -7.97
C ARG A 12 -11.17 -6.23 -6.56
N VAL A 13 -10.01 -6.01 -5.94
CA VAL A 13 -9.74 -6.43 -4.56
C VAL A 13 -10.70 -5.75 -3.59
N HIS A 14 -10.92 -4.44 -3.72
CA HIS A 14 -11.85 -3.69 -2.86
C HIS A 14 -13.29 -4.18 -2.97
N LYS A 15 -13.79 -4.47 -4.18
CA LYS A 15 -15.14 -5.00 -4.39
C LYS A 15 -15.35 -6.37 -3.74
N ILE A 16 -14.32 -7.21 -3.72
CA ILE A 16 -14.42 -8.58 -3.19
C ILE A 16 -14.18 -8.62 -1.69
N LEU A 17 -13.15 -7.93 -1.19
CA LEU A 17 -12.69 -8.06 0.20
C LEU A 17 -13.07 -6.90 1.11
N LEU A 18 -13.31 -5.71 0.56
CA LEU A 18 -13.41 -4.47 1.34
C LEU A 18 -14.64 -3.63 0.93
N PRO A 19 -15.85 -4.22 0.84
CA PRO A 19 -17.03 -3.46 0.45
C PRO A 19 -17.27 -2.32 1.46
N GLY A 20 -17.33 -1.09 0.95
CA GLY A 20 -17.56 0.11 1.76
C GLY A 20 -16.29 0.81 2.28
N LYS A 21 -15.09 0.26 2.06
CA LYS A 21 -13.86 1.03 2.32
C LYS A 21 -13.66 2.13 1.28
N ALA A 22 -12.93 3.17 1.69
CA ALA A 22 -12.53 4.26 0.80
C ALA A 22 -11.69 3.71 -0.36
N ASN A 23 -12.05 4.09 -1.59
CA ASN A 23 -11.23 3.77 -2.76
C ASN A 23 -9.91 4.55 -2.73
N ALA A 24 -9.00 4.23 -3.67
CA ALA A 24 -7.67 4.83 -3.75
C ALA A 24 -7.71 6.36 -3.80
N ASP A 25 -8.65 6.94 -4.55
CA ASP A 25 -8.76 8.39 -4.73
C ASP A 25 -9.22 9.08 -3.44
N ARG A 26 -10.22 8.51 -2.76
CA ARG A 26 -10.69 9.02 -1.47
C ARG A 26 -9.62 8.88 -0.39
N TRP A 27 -8.90 7.75 -0.37
CA TRP A 27 -7.77 7.56 0.53
C TRP A 27 -6.70 8.65 0.30
N ALA A 28 -6.39 8.94 -0.97
CA ALA A 28 -5.43 9.98 -1.33
C ALA A 28 -5.92 11.39 -0.96
N GLU A 29 -7.21 11.69 -1.13
CA GLU A 29 -7.81 12.97 -0.74
C GLU A 29 -7.70 13.20 0.77
N ILE A 30 -7.96 12.18 1.59
CA ILE A 30 -7.82 12.25 3.05
C ILE A 30 -6.36 12.54 3.43
N HIS A 31 -5.40 11.84 2.82
CA HIS A 31 -3.97 12.05 3.08
C HIS A 31 -3.51 13.44 2.64
N LYS A 32 -3.95 13.90 1.46
CA LYS A 32 -3.70 15.27 0.98
C LYS A 32 -4.25 16.32 1.93
N THR A 33 -5.42 16.07 2.52
CA THR A 33 -6.04 16.98 3.51
C THR A 33 -5.23 17.01 4.80
N ALA A 34 -4.81 15.85 5.30
CA ALA A 34 -3.92 15.75 6.46
C ALA A 34 -2.61 16.52 6.23
N HIS A 35 -1.98 16.38 5.06
CA HIS A 35 -0.75 17.13 4.73
C HIS A 35 -0.95 18.63 4.58
N ARG A 36 -2.14 19.10 4.18
CA ARG A 36 -2.46 20.54 4.18
C ARG A 36 -2.55 21.11 5.60
N MET A 37 -2.86 20.26 6.58
CA MET A 37 -2.91 20.60 8.00
C MET A 37 -1.59 20.28 8.73
N ASP A 38 -0.50 20.07 7.98
CA ASP A 38 0.81 19.68 8.49
C ASP A 38 0.83 18.41 9.35
N ILE A 39 -0.14 17.51 9.15
CA ILE A 39 -0.21 16.22 9.83
C ILE A 39 0.61 15.20 9.02
N PRO A 40 1.70 14.63 9.58
CA PRO A 40 2.45 13.59 8.90
C PRO A 40 1.63 12.31 8.78
N THR A 41 1.79 11.57 7.69
CA THR A 41 1.02 10.35 7.43
C THR A 41 1.90 9.20 6.98
N ASN A 42 1.39 7.99 7.16
CA ASN A 42 2.03 6.80 6.64
C ASN A 42 1.28 6.30 5.38
N CYS A 43 1.90 5.42 4.60
CA CYS A 43 1.22 4.67 3.54
C CYS A 43 1.53 3.18 3.72
N THR A 44 0.55 2.33 3.45
CA THR A 44 0.70 0.88 3.63
C THR A 44 0.23 0.11 2.41
N LEU A 45 1.04 -0.86 1.98
CA LEU A 45 0.61 -1.94 1.10
C LEU A 45 0.39 -3.17 1.98
N LEU A 46 -0.84 -3.68 1.96
CA LEU A 46 -1.21 -4.92 2.61
C LEU A 46 -1.41 -5.98 1.53
N TYR A 47 -0.58 -7.02 1.51
CA TYR A 47 -0.57 -8.01 0.45
C TYR A 47 -0.49 -9.43 1.03
N GLY A 48 -0.77 -10.44 0.20
CA GLY A 48 -0.93 -11.83 0.60
C GLY A 48 -2.38 -12.30 0.66
N HIS A 49 -3.27 -11.75 -0.18
CA HIS A 49 -4.64 -12.20 -0.35
C HIS A 49 -4.92 -12.54 -1.83
N ILE A 50 -6.01 -12.04 -2.42
CA ILE A 50 -6.46 -12.39 -3.78
C ILE A 50 -5.82 -11.55 -4.92
N GLU A 51 -4.91 -10.64 -4.58
CA GLU A 51 -4.33 -9.66 -5.49
C GLU A 51 -3.25 -10.27 -6.40
N SER A 52 -3.10 -9.72 -7.59
CA SER A 52 -2.01 -10.07 -8.50
C SER A 52 -0.75 -9.24 -8.24
N PHE A 53 0.40 -9.67 -8.78
CA PHE A 53 1.64 -8.90 -8.70
C PHE A 53 1.50 -7.52 -9.37
N GLU A 54 0.78 -7.46 -10.49
CA GLU A 54 0.50 -6.23 -11.22
C GLU A 54 -0.29 -5.24 -10.36
N GLU A 55 -1.29 -5.72 -9.60
CA GLU A 55 -2.07 -4.88 -8.69
C GLU A 55 -1.24 -4.36 -7.50
N ARG A 56 -0.27 -5.15 -7.02
CA ARG A 56 0.70 -4.68 -6.02
C ARG A 56 1.60 -3.57 -6.58
N VAL A 57 2.12 -3.76 -7.79
CA VAL A 57 2.96 -2.75 -8.47
C VAL A 57 2.15 -1.49 -8.76
N GLU A 58 0.91 -1.63 -9.24
CA GLU A 58 0.00 -0.51 -9.47
C GLU A 58 -0.21 0.30 -8.19
N HIS A 59 -0.42 -0.37 -7.05
CA HIS A 59 -0.54 0.31 -5.76
C HIS A 59 0.70 1.16 -5.44
N LEU A 60 1.91 0.59 -5.59
CA LEU A 60 3.17 1.30 -5.33
C LEU A 60 3.36 2.50 -6.29
N VAL A 61 3.05 2.33 -7.58
CA VAL A 61 3.12 3.40 -8.57
C VAL A 61 2.13 4.52 -8.26
N ARG A 62 0.91 4.18 -7.81
CA ARG A 62 -0.08 5.18 -7.37
C ARG A 62 0.42 5.96 -6.15
N LEU A 63 0.97 5.28 -5.14
CA LEU A 63 1.59 5.94 -3.98
C LEU A 63 2.67 6.93 -4.40
N ARG A 64 3.57 6.53 -5.32
CA ARG A 64 4.60 7.41 -5.87
C ARG A 64 4.00 8.68 -6.51
N LYS A 65 2.88 8.54 -7.23
CA LYS A 65 2.19 9.64 -7.92
C LYS A 65 1.43 10.58 -6.97
N PHE A 66 1.00 10.11 -5.79
CA PHE A 66 0.22 10.93 -4.85
C PHE A 66 1.04 12.02 -4.13
N LYS A 67 2.34 12.12 -4.36
CA LYS A 67 3.22 13.11 -3.74
C LYS A 67 2.77 14.55 -4.04
N MET A 68 2.35 15.28 -3.01
CA MET A 68 2.08 16.72 -3.06
C MET A 68 2.99 17.57 -2.15
N ARG A 69 3.72 16.96 -1.21
CA ARG A 69 4.56 17.65 -0.20
C ARG A 69 5.96 16.99 -0.12
N PRO A 70 6.93 17.65 0.55
CA PRO A 70 8.29 17.13 0.73
C PRO A 70 8.30 15.72 1.36
N ALA A 71 9.40 14.99 1.15
CA ALA A 71 9.53 13.59 1.60
C ALA A 71 9.32 13.40 3.12
N ASP A 72 9.49 14.46 3.91
CA ASP A 72 9.39 14.45 5.38
C ASP A 72 7.98 14.19 5.91
N PHE A 73 6.95 14.34 5.09
CA PHE A 73 5.54 14.14 5.48
C PHE A 73 5.01 12.72 5.26
N TRP A 74 5.77 11.87 4.55
CA TRP A 74 5.37 10.53 4.18
C TRP A 74 6.32 9.49 4.79
N ARG A 75 5.76 8.48 5.45
CA ARG A 75 6.48 7.24 5.78
C ARG A 75 5.82 6.03 5.14
N SER A 76 6.57 5.17 4.45
CA SER A 76 6.03 3.93 3.89
C SER A 76 6.23 2.75 4.84
N PHE A 77 5.16 2.00 5.08
CA PHE A 77 5.20 0.74 5.83
C PHE A 77 4.62 -0.37 4.98
N LEU A 78 5.46 -1.31 4.55
CA LEU A 78 5.00 -2.50 3.83
C LEU A 78 4.64 -3.56 4.87
N TRP A 79 3.36 -3.94 4.91
CA TRP A 79 2.87 -4.94 5.84
C TRP A 79 2.32 -6.14 5.07
N GLU A 80 2.71 -7.33 5.48
CA GLU A 80 2.23 -8.58 4.89
C GLU A 80 1.13 -9.16 5.78
N ILE A 81 -0.01 -9.54 5.21
CA ILE A 81 -0.96 -10.40 5.94
C ILE A 81 -0.49 -11.83 5.77
N SER A 82 -0.05 -12.45 6.87
CA SER A 82 0.46 -13.82 6.87
C SER A 82 -0.62 -14.90 6.98
N SER A 83 -1.92 -14.56 7.10
CA SER A 83 -2.93 -15.53 7.57
C SER A 83 -4.31 -15.49 6.91
N TRP A 84 -4.48 -14.87 5.73
CA TRP A 84 -5.83 -14.81 5.13
C TRP A 84 -6.24 -16.12 4.41
N ASN A 85 -5.30 -16.96 3.98
CA ASN A 85 -5.65 -18.23 3.35
C ASN A 85 -4.60 -19.32 3.57
N ASP A 86 -4.90 -20.32 4.41
CA ASP A 86 -4.09 -21.53 4.59
C ASP A 86 -4.01 -22.40 3.31
N GLN A 87 -4.83 -22.11 2.30
CA GLN A 87 -4.95 -22.93 1.08
C GLN A 87 -4.17 -22.40 -0.13
N ALA A 88 -3.52 -21.25 -0.04
CA ALA A 88 -2.69 -20.73 -1.12
C ALA A 88 -1.27 -20.50 -0.62
N PRO A 89 -0.32 -21.44 -0.78
CA PRO A 89 1.09 -21.17 -0.56
C PRO A 89 1.60 -20.33 -1.74
N SER A 90 1.17 -19.07 -1.84
CA SER A 90 1.78 -18.15 -2.80
C SER A 90 3.25 -17.93 -2.39
N ALA A 91 4.17 -17.85 -3.36
CA ALA A 91 5.58 -17.57 -3.07
C ALA A 91 5.79 -16.29 -2.23
N ALA A 92 4.77 -15.41 -2.13
CA ALA A 92 4.77 -14.23 -1.30
C ALA A 92 4.82 -14.53 0.21
N TYR A 93 4.29 -15.67 0.69
CA TYR A 93 4.30 -16.04 2.13
C TYR A 93 5.65 -16.57 2.62
N THR A 94 6.58 -16.81 1.70
CA THR A 94 7.95 -17.19 2.08
C THR A 94 8.73 -15.95 2.51
N CYS A 95 9.65 -16.09 3.45
CA CYS A 95 10.57 -15.01 3.80
C CYS A 95 11.27 -14.40 2.56
N ASN A 96 11.56 -15.22 1.55
CA ASN A 96 12.11 -14.78 0.27
C ASN A 96 11.12 -13.94 -0.55
N GLY A 97 9.83 -14.29 -0.56
CA GLY A 97 8.78 -13.49 -1.19
C GLY A 97 8.66 -12.11 -0.56
N ARG A 98 8.64 -12.06 0.77
CA ARG A 98 8.64 -10.80 1.53
C ARG A 98 9.85 -9.93 1.23
N LEU A 99 11.05 -10.51 1.27
CA LEU A 99 12.29 -9.79 0.95
C LEU A 99 12.28 -9.27 -0.48
N LYS A 100 11.80 -10.06 -1.45
CA LYS A 100 11.65 -9.62 -2.85
C LYS A 100 10.67 -8.46 -2.97
N MET A 101 9.54 -8.50 -2.26
CA MET A 101 8.56 -7.40 -2.28
C MET A 101 9.15 -6.11 -1.68
N ILE A 102 9.85 -6.19 -0.55
CA ILE A 102 10.53 -5.05 0.06
C ILE A 102 11.60 -4.49 -0.89
N ALA A 103 12.43 -5.37 -1.47
CA ALA A 103 13.49 -4.98 -2.39
C ALA A 103 12.94 -4.35 -3.68
N ALA A 104 11.83 -4.86 -4.22
CA ALA A 104 11.19 -4.31 -5.41
C ALA A 104 10.46 -2.99 -5.14
N ALA A 105 9.88 -2.81 -3.96
CA ALA A 105 9.18 -1.60 -3.60
C ALA A 105 10.12 -0.41 -3.39
N ARG A 106 11.34 -0.64 -2.89
CA ARG A 106 12.26 0.45 -2.51
C ARG A 106 12.65 1.39 -3.67
N PRO A 107 13.00 0.88 -4.88
CA PRO A 107 13.25 1.74 -6.05
C PRO A 107 11.99 2.45 -6.57
N ILE A 108 10.81 1.85 -6.40
CA ILE A 108 9.54 2.45 -6.84
C ILE A 108 9.15 3.61 -5.94
N LEU A 109 9.36 3.45 -4.62
CA LEU A 109 9.08 4.47 -3.61
C LEU A 109 10.34 5.30 -3.30
N ASP A 110 11.10 5.66 -4.33
CA ASP A 110 12.31 6.49 -4.22
C ASP A 110 12.04 7.86 -3.55
N ASN A 111 10.81 8.33 -3.64
CA ASN A 111 10.37 9.65 -3.21
C ASN A 111 9.65 9.68 -1.85
N ILE A 112 9.56 8.54 -1.16
CA ILE A 112 8.96 8.37 0.18
C ILE A 112 10.03 7.85 1.15
N ASN A 113 10.04 8.40 2.37
CA ASN A 113 10.96 7.95 3.41
C ASN A 113 10.46 6.66 4.07
N THR A 114 11.40 5.81 4.49
CA THR A 114 11.15 4.66 5.37
C THR A 114 11.25 5.08 6.83
#